data_AF-A0A2S8SQ61-F1
#
_entry.id   AF-A0A2S8SQ61-F1
#
_cell.length_a   1.000
_cell.length_b   1.000
_cell.length_c   1.000
_cell.angle_alpha   90.00
_cell.angle_beta   90.00
_cell.angle_gamma   90.00
#
_symmetry.space_group_name_H-M   'P 1'
#
loop_
_entity.id
_entity.type
_entity.pdbx_description
1 polymer ?
#
loop_
_entity_poly.entity_id
_entity_poly.type
_entity_poly.pdbx_seq_one_letter_code
_entity_poly.pdbx_strand_id
1 'polypeptide(L)'
;MLAVMSQDKEITTIEGLSSGETLHPVQSAFIKHDAFQCGYCTPGQIMAATALIKDKRQRSEAEIREAMSGNLCRCAAYPNIIAAVKEAQSA
;
A
#
# COMPACT_ATOMS: atom_id res chain seq x y z
N MET A 1 -2.58 -6.26 -17.75
CA MET A 1 -3.96 -5.79 -18.00
C MET A 1 -3.93 -4.95 -19.26
N LEU A 2 -4.79 -5.23 -20.24
CA LEU A 2 -4.93 -4.38 -21.43
C LEU A 2 -6.02 -3.35 -21.19
N ALA A 3 -5.92 -2.15 -21.76
CA ALA A 3 -6.90 -1.08 -21.55
C ALA A 3 -8.35 -1.53 -21.85
N VAL A 4 -8.54 -2.31 -22.92
CA VAL A 4 -9.85 -2.89 -23.29
C VAL A 4 -10.45 -3.81 -22.21
N MET A 5 -9.62 -4.44 -21.37
CA MET A 5 -10.09 -5.29 -20.27
C MET A 5 -10.62 -4.47 -19.07
N SER A 6 -10.41 -3.16 -19.10
CA SER A 6 -10.83 -2.20 -18.08
C SER A 6 -12.01 -1.34 -18.50
N GLN A 7 -12.62 -1.62 -19.66
CA GLN A 7 -13.80 -0.90 -20.13
C GLN A 7 -14.87 -0.88 -19.02
N ASP A 8 -15.41 0.32 -18.76
CA ASP A 8 -16.44 0.60 -17.75
C ASP A 8 -16.06 0.25 -16.30
N LYS A 9 -14.77 0.05 -16.01
CA LYS A 9 -14.26 -0.14 -14.64
C LYS A 9 -13.68 1.15 -14.09
N GLU A 10 -13.88 1.38 -12.81
CA GLU A 10 -13.20 2.42 -12.06
C GLU A 10 -11.76 1.97 -11.74
N ILE A 11 -10.79 2.83 -12.04
CA ILE A 11 -9.37 2.61 -11.76
C ILE A 11 -8.89 3.70 -10.81
N THR A 12 -8.33 3.28 -9.67
CA THR A 12 -7.70 4.18 -8.70
C THR A 12 -6.18 3.98 -8.74
N THR A 13 -5.43 5.08 -8.80
CA THR A 13 -3.97 5.11 -8.68
C THR A 13 -3.54 5.72 -7.35
N ILE A 14 -2.23 5.83 -7.11
CA ILE A 14 -1.68 6.37 -5.85
C ILE A 14 -2.19 7.79 -5.56
N GLU A 15 -2.34 8.62 -6.59
CA GLU A 15 -2.84 9.99 -6.49
C GLU A 15 -4.32 10.03 -6.13
N GLY A 16 -5.09 9.03 -6.59
CA GLY A 16 -6.53 8.92 -6.34
C GLY A 16 -6.89 8.46 -4.92
N LEU A 17 -5.93 8.09 -4.09
CA LEU A 17 -6.20 7.71 -2.69
C LEU A 17 -6.42 8.91 -1.77
N SER A 18 -5.85 10.07 -2.10
CA SER A 18 -5.91 11.27 -1.27
C SER A 18 -7.16 12.10 -1.60
N SER A 19 -7.73 12.74 -0.58
CA SER A 19 -8.82 13.71 -0.74
C SER A 19 -8.27 15.12 -0.56
N GLY A 20 -7.83 15.75 -1.66
CA GLY A 20 -7.11 17.02 -1.61
C GLY A 20 -5.79 16.88 -0.84
N GLU A 21 -5.62 17.65 0.23
CA GLU A 21 -4.45 17.57 1.11
C GLU A 21 -4.55 16.46 2.18
N THR A 22 -5.70 15.79 2.27
CA THR A 22 -5.90 14.71 3.25
C THR A 22 -5.38 13.39 2.68
N LEU A 23 -4.34 12.86 3.30
CA LEU A 23 -3.74 11.58 2.94
C LEU A 23 -4.61 10.39 3.38
N HIS A 24 -4.59 9.33 2.58
CA HIS A 24 -5.17 8.04 2.95
C HIS A 24 -4.40 7.43 4.14
N PRO A 25 -5.05 6.69 5.05
CA PRO A 25 -4.38 6.12 6.24
C PRO A 25 -3.11 5.33 5.93
N VAL A 26 -3.10 4.60 4.80
CA VAL A 26 -1.89 3.87 4.34
C VAL A 26 -0.77 4.83 3.95
N GLN A 27 -1.07 5.93 3.23
CA GLN A 27 -0.06 6.93 2.87
C GLN A 27 0.54 7.58 4.13
N SER A 28 -0.31 7.96 5.10
CA SER A 28 0.12 8.52 6.39
C SER A 28 0.98 7.55 7.20
N ALA A 29 0.61 6.27 7.24
CA ALA A 29 1.39 5.24 7.93
C ALA A 29 2.77 5.04 7.28
N PHE A 30 2.86 5.08 5.95
CA PHE A 30 4.15 4.97 5.27
C PHE A 30 5.11 6.12 5.62
N ILE A 31 4.58 7.34 5.78
CA ILE A 31 5.35 8.50 6.25
C ILE A 31 5.81 8.29 7.70
N LYS A 32 4.88 7.92 8.58
CA LYS A 32 5.15 7.76 10.01
C LYS A 32 6.20 6.70 10.32
N HIS A 33 6.22 5.61 9.56
CA HIS A 33 7.14 4.48 9.77
C HIS A 33 8.41 4.56 8.95
N ASP A 34 8.66 5.65 8.20
CA ASP A 34 9.78 5.74 7.26
C ASP A 34 9.82 4.51 6.32
N ALA A 35 8.65 4.17 5.77
CA ALA A 35 8.43 2.97 4.95
C ALA A 35 8.88 3.14 3.49
N PHE A 36 9.85 4.00 3.25
CA PHE A 36 10.42 4.27 1.94
C PHE A 36 11.85 4.80 2.08
N GLN A 37 12.60 4.80 0.97
CA GLN A 37 13.87 5.52 0.87
C GLN A 37 13.91 6.22 -0.49
N CYS A 38 14.30 5.53 -1.56
CA CYS A 38 14.31 6.12 -2.91
C CYS A 38 12.91 6.44 -3.47
N GLY A 39 11.86 5.95 -2.83
CA GLY A 39 10.46 6.24 -3.20
C GLY A 39 9.92 5.48 -4.42
N TYR A 40 10.77 4.88 -5.26
CA TYR A 40 10.34 4.32 -6.54
C TYR A 40 9.29 3.20 -6.42
N CYS A 41 9.45 2.29 -5.46
CA CYS A 41 8.48 1.21 -5.23
C CYS A 41 7.27 1.65 -4.38
N THR A 42 7.31 2.83 -3.77
CA THR A 42 6.35 3.26 -2.75
C THR A 42 4.91 3.31 -3.27
N PRO A 43 4.61 3.83 -4.49
CA PRO A 43 3.26 3.77 -5.04
C PRO A 43 2.69 2.35 -5.12
N GLY A 44 3.47 1.39 -5.63
CA GLY A 44 3.04 -0.01 -5.74
C GLY A 44 2.78 -0.66 -4.38
N GLN A 45 3.68 -0.40 -3.41
CA GLN A 45 3.53 -0.87 -2.03
C GLN A 45 2.23 -0.32 -1.39
N ILE A 46 1.95 0.98 -1.53
CA ILE A 46 0.75 1.60 -0.96
C ILE A 46 -0.53 1.07 -1.61
N MET A 47 -0.54 0.90 -2.93
CA MET A 47 -1.71 0.36 -3.64
C MET A 47 -1.98 -1.09 -3.25
N ALA A 48 -0.95 -1.93 -3.16
CA ALA A 48 -1.08 -3.31 -2.70
C ALA A 48 -1.56 -3.40 -1.25
N ALA A 49 -0.99 -2.59 -0.35
CA ALA A 49 -1.42 -2.51 1.05
C ALA A 49 -2.87 -2.04 1.19
N THR A 50 -3.27 -1.01 0.45
CA THR A 50 -4.65 -0.49 0.44
C THR A 50 -5.63 -1.57 -0.02
N ALA A 51 -5.30 -2.29 -1.10
CA ALA A 51 -6.12 -3.40 -1.57
C ALA A 51 -6.18 -4.55 -0.55
N LEU A 52 -5.05 -4.86 0.09
CA LEU A 52 -4.94 -5.93 1.08
C LEU A 52 -5.88 -5.70 2.27
N ILE A 53 -5.92 -4.48 2.81
CA ILE A 53 -6.65 -4.16 4.06
C ILE A 53 -8.10 -3.71 3.83
N LYS A 54 -8.54 -3.60 2.57
CA LYS A 54 -9.88 -3.09 2.20
C LYS A 54 -11.04 -3.85 2.85
N ASP A 55 -10.88 -5.15 3.07
CA ASP A 55 -11.88 -6.02 3.70
C ASP A 55 -11.94 -5.89 5.23
N LYS A 56 -11.07 -5.05 5.84
CA LYS A 56 -10.94 -4.83 7.28
C LYS A 56 -10.63 -6.09 8.11
N ARG A 57 -10.18 -7.16 7.46
CA ARG A 57 -9.71 -8.36 8.18
C ARG A 57 -8.34 -8.08 8.78
N GLN A 58 -8.23 -8.28 10.09
CA GLN A 58 -6.93 -8.22 10.76
C GLN A 58 -6.04 -9.38 10.30
N ARG A 59 -4.85 -9.04 9.81
CA ARG A 59 -3.86 -9.99 9.31
C ARG A 59 -2.67 -10.04 10.24
N SER A 60 -2.15 -11.25 10.41
CA SER A 60 -0.86 -11.49 11.05
C SER A 60 0.28 -10.92 10.19
N GLU A 61 1.44 -10.72 10.81
CA GLU A 61 2.61 -10.24 10.08
C GLU A 61 3.05 -11.19 8.96
N ALA A 62 2.94 -12.51 9.17
CA ALA A 62 3.28 -13.50 8.16
C ALA A 62 2.36 -13.41 6.93
N GLU A 63 1.06 -13.22 7.15
CA GLU A 63 0.09 -13.01 6.05
C GLU A 63 0.35 -11.71 5.29
N ILE A 64 0.71 -10.63 5.99
CA ILE A 64 1.08 -9.36 5.36
C ILE A 64 2.34 -9.55 4.50
N ARG A 65 3.37 -10.20 5.04
CA ARG A 65 4.61 -10.48 4.29
C ARG A 65 4.35 -11.26 3.00
N GLU A 66 3.55 -12.32 3.10
CA GLU A 66 3.20 -13.15 1.95
C GLU A 66 2.42 -12.35 0.90
N ALA A 67 1.36 -11.65 1.33
CA ALA A 67 0.52 -10.87 0.42
C ALA A 67 1.26 -9.71 -0.26
N MET A 68 2.27 -9.15 0.41
CA MET A 68 3.07 -8.04 -0.12
C MET A 68 4.28 -8.50 -0.96
N SER A 69 4.57 -9.80 -1.02
CA SER A 69 5.78 -10.38 -1.64
C SER A 69 5.97 -10.03 -3.12
N GLY A 70 4.88 -9.73 -3.84
CA GLY A 70 4.93 -9.29 -5.25
C GLY A 70 5.48 -7.88 -5.46
N ASN A 71 5.71 -7.10 -4.39
CA ASN A 71 6.21 -5.73 -4.48
C ASN A 71 7.66 -5.64 -4.02
N LEU A 72 8.58 -5.46 -4.97
CA LEU A 72 10.02 -5.46 -4.70
C LEU A 72 10.52 -4.06 -4.28
N CYS A 73 11.33 -4.02 -3.22
CA CYS A 73 12.03 -2.85 -2.72
C CYS A 73 13.54 -3.11 -2.71
N ARG A 74 14.30 -2.33 -3.49
CA ARG A 74 15.77 -2.46 -3.53
C ARG A 74 16.50 -1.78 -2.37
N CYS A 75 15.86 -0.78 -1.77
CA CYS A 75 16.31 -0.09 -0.57
C CYS A 75 16.14 -0.93 0.71
N ALA A 76 15.46 -2.07 0.63
CA ALA A 76 15.19 -2.99 1.74
C ALA A 76 14.37 -2.39 2.90
N ALA A 77 13.44 -1.47 2.61
CA ALA A 77 12.53 -0.87 3.60
C ALA A 77 11.41 -1.82 4.12
N TYR A 78 11.49 -3.13 3.83
CA TYR A 78 10.41 -4.09 4.12
C TYR A 78 9.95 -4.12 5.59
N PRO A 79 10.83 -4.08 6.62
CA PRO A 79 10.38 -4.06 8.01
C PRO A 79 9.45 -2.87 8.30
N ASN A 80 9.81 -1.69 7.78
CA ASN A 80 9.05 -0.45 7.96
C ASN A 80 7.73 -0.46 7.17
N ILE A 81 7.75 -1.02 5.95
CA ILE A 81 6.53 -1.24 5.14
C ILE A 81 5.56 -2.13 5.90
N ILE A 82 6.02 -3.24 6.46
CA ILE A 82 5.18 -4.16 7.23
C ILE A 82 4.61 -3.49 8.48
N ALA A 83 5.41 -2.69 9.20
CA ALA A 83 4.95 -1.90 10.33
C ALA A 83 3.85 -0.90 9.94
N ALA A 84 4.02 -0.21 8.80
CA ALA A 84 3.02 0.72 8.26
C ALA A 84 1.70 0.01 7.91
N VAL A 85 1.75 -1.16 7.27
CA VAL A 85 0.54 -1.93 6.95
C VAL A 85 -0.18 -2.41 8.21
N LYS A 86 0.56 -2.86 9.23
CA LYS A 86 -0.01 -3.29 10.52
C LYS A 86 -0.71 -2.16 11.26
N GLU A 87 -0.17 -0.93 11.20
CA GLU A 87 -0.87 0.24 11.73
C GLU A 87 -2.12 0.55 10.90
N ALA A 88 -2.00 0.62 9.58
CA ALA A 88 -3.07 1.04 8.70
C ALA A 88 -4.28 0.10 8.70
N GLN A 89 -4.10 -1.21 8.91
CA GLN A 89 -5.24 -2.15 9.04
C GLN A 89 -6.08 -1.94 10.31
N SER A 90 -5.60 -1.13 11.26
CA SER A 90 -6.30 -0.80 12.51
C SER A 90 -7.02 0.56 12.46
N ALA A 91 -6.95 1.26 11.32
CA ALA A 91 -7.55 2.58 11.10
C ALA A 91 -8.99 2.52 10.55
#